data_AF-A0A964G6X8-F1
#
_entry.id   AF-A0A964G6X8-F1
#
_cell.length_a   1.000
_cell.length_b   1.000
_cell.length_c   1.000
_cell.angle_alpha   90.00
_cell.angle_beta   90.00
_cell.angle_gamma   90.00
#
_symmetry.space_group_name_H-M   'P 1'
#
loop_
_entity.id
_entity.type
_entity.pdbx_description
1 polymer ?
#
loop_
_entity_poly.entity_id
_entity_poly.type
_entity_poly.pdbx_seq_one_letter_code
_entity_poly.pdbx_strand_id
1 'polypeptide(L)' 'MSDRLIVKNRATQDLRQQANYILVNGNARTAERFLELAEATFTQLATIPGMGKVVGLVSALLNQDMNAPGMGISSNFK' A
#
# COMPACT_ATOMS: atom_id res chain seq x y z
N MET A 1 26.22 -3.18 -9.93
CA MET A 1 25.42 -3.61 -8.76
C MET A 1 24.13 -4.19 -9.30
N SER A 2 23.73 -5.38 -8.86
CA SER A 2 22.45 -5.99 -9.23
C SER A 2 21.50 -5.83 -8.06
N ASP A 3 20.49 -4.98 -8.21
CA ASP A 3 19.50 -4.77 -7.16
C ASP A 3 18.55 -5.97 -7.09
N ARG A 4 18.25 -6.43 -5.87
CA ARG A 4 17.36 -7.56 -5.61
C ARG A 4 16.01 -7.04 -5.16
N LEU A 5 14.96 -7.37 -5.90
CA LEU A 5 13.59 -7.13 -5.46
C LEU A 5 13.26 -8.05 -4.27
N ILE A 6 12.78 -7.46 -3.17
CA ILE A 6 12.28 -8.18 -2.01
C ILE A 6 10.80 -7.83 -1.83
N VAL A 7 9.92 -8.80 -2.06
CA VAL A 7 8.48 -8.65 -1.82
C VAL A 7 8.18 -9.12 -0.40
N LYS A 8 7.68 -8.22 0.46
CA LYS A 8 7.29 -8.57 1.83
C LYS A 8 5.96 -9.34 1.84
N ASN A 9 5.77 -10.23 2.80
CA ASN A 9 4.51 -10.98 2.98
C ASN A 9 3.27 -10.08 3.03
N ARG A 10 3.37 -8.92 3.67
CA ARG A 10 2.28 -7.93 3.73
C ARG A 10 1.84 -7.46 2.34
N ALA A 11 2.80 -7.13 1.46
CA ALA A 11 2.49 -6.73 0.09
C ALA A 11 1.80 -7.86 -0.70
N THR A 12 2.17 -9.12 -0.46
CA THR A 12 1.47 -10.28 -1.06
C THR A 12 0.03 -10.41 -0.53
N GLN A 13 -0.19 -10.17 0.76
CA GLN A 13 -1.53 -10.16 1.35
C GLN A 13 -2.38 -9.02 0.81
N ASP A 14 -1.79 -7.82 0.65
CA ASP A 14 -2.48 -6.65 0.09
C ASP A 14 -2.94 -6.94 -1.35
N LEU A 15 -2.07 -7.51 -2.21
CA LEU A 15 -2.43 -7.90 -3.57
C LEU A 15 -3.57 -8.93 -3.60
N ARG A 16 -3.52 -9.93 -2.72
CA ARG A 16 -4.60 -10.92 -2.60
C ARG A 16 -5.91 -10.28 -2.17
N GLN A 17 -5.87 -9.37 -1.19
CA GLN A 17 -7.06 -8.67 -0.70
C GLN A 17 -7.68 -7.83 -1.82
N GLN A 18 -6.87 -7.10 -2.60
CA GLN A 18 -7.35 -6.31 -3.73
C GLN A 18 -7.92 -7.19 -4.85
N ALA A 19 -7.23 -8.27 -5.22
CA ALA A 19 -7.73 -9.21 -6.22
C ALA A 19 -9.05 -9.87 -5.79
N ASN A 20 -9.18 -10.25 -4.51
CA ASN A 20 -10.41 -10.79 -3.96
C ASN A 20 -11.55 -9.77 -3.97
N TYR A 21 -11.25 -8.50 -3.67
CA TYR A 21 -12.24 -7.43 -3.77
C TYR A 21 -12.75 -7.28 -5.21
N ILE A 22 -11.86 -7.27 -6.20
CA ILE A 22 -12.22 -7.22 -7.62
C ILE A 22 -13.03 -8.45 -8.01
N LEU A 23 -12.64 -9.64 -7.55
CA LEU A 23 -13.34 -10.89 -7.84
C LEU A 23 -14.78 -10.87 -7.33
N VAL A 24 -14.99 -10.42 -6.09
CA VAL A 24 -16.31 -10.39 -5.44
C VAL A 24 -17.22 -9.30 -6.03
N ASN A 25 -16.67 -8.16 -6.46
CA ASN A 25 -17.44 -7.02 -6.95
C ASN A 25 -17.45 -6.86 -8.48
N GLY A 26 -16.73 -7.71 -9.19
CA GLY A 26 -16.52 -7.61 -10.63
C GLY A 26 -16.56 -8.98 -11.30
N ASN A 27 -15.53 -9.30 -12.08
CA ASN A 27 -15.39 -10.62 -12.70
C ASN A 27 -13.98 -11.19 -12.49
N ALA A 28 -13.87 -12.51 -12.63
CA ALA A 28 -12.61 -13.23 -12.45
C ALA A 28 -11.49 -12.74 -13.38
N ARG A 29 -11.81 -12.47 -14.65
CA ARG A 29 -10.84 -12.00 -15.65
C ARG A 29 -10.17 -10.67 -15.24
N THR A 30 -10.91 -9.76 -14.62
CA THR A 30 -10.36 -8.49 -14.14
C THR A 30 -9.45 -8.69 -12.93
N ALA A 31 -9.80 -9.62 -12.03
CA ALA A 31 -8.97 -9.96 -10.88
C ALA A 31 -7.66 -10.64 -11.31
N GLU A 32 -7.73 -11.56 -12.28
CA GLU A 32 -6.55 -12.19 -12.89
C GLU A 32 -5.66 -11.15 -13.56
N ARG A 33 -6.23 -10.29 -14.42
CA ARG A 33 -5.48 -9.24 -15.11
C ARG A 33 -4.81 -8.25 -14.15
N PHE A 34 -5.44 -7.97 -13.01
CA PHE A 34 -4.83 -7.17 -11.95
C PHE A 34 -3.55 -7.83 -11.41
N LEU A 35 -3.58 -9.13 -11.13
CA LEU A 35 -2.43 -9.88 -10.64
C LEU A 35 -1.31 -9.97 -11.69
N GLU A 36 -1.65 -10.21 -12.96
CA GLU A 36 -0.70 -10.21 -14.07
C GLU A 36 0.03 -8.86 -14.19
N LEU A 37 -0.70 -7.75 -14.09
CA LEU A 37 -0.12 -6.41 -14.13
C LEU A 37 0.77 -6.13 -12.91
N ALA A 38 0.41 -6.64 -11.74
CA ALA A 38 1.25 -6.52 -10.54
C ALA A 38 2.58 -7.26 -10.70
N GLU A 39 2.56 -8.49 -11.25
CA GLU A 39 3.76 -9.26 -11.55
C GLU A 39 4.66 -8.57 -12.60
N ALA A 40 4.06 -8.07 -13.68
CA ALA A 40 4.78 -7.30 -14.70
C ALA A 40 5.45 -6.06 -14.10
N THR A 41 4.75 -5.35 -13.19
CA THR A 41 5.29 -4.16 -12.52
C THR A 41 6.46 -4.51 -11.62
N PHE A 42 6.40 -5.60 -10.84
CA PHE A 42 7.53 -6.06 -10.03
C PHE A 42 8.74 -6.43 -10.88
N THR A 43 8.51 -7.09 -12.01
CA THR A 43 9.58 -7.43 -12.98
C THR A 43 10.26 -6.16 -13.51
N GLN A 44 9.49 -5.12 -13.82
CA GLN A 44 10.04 -3.82 -14.23
C GLN A 44 10.83 -3.15 -13.10
N LEU A 45 10.34 -3.17 -11.86
CA LEU A 45 11.05 -2.59 -10.71
C LEU A 45 12.37 -3.31 -10.41
N ALA A 46 12.43 -4.63 -10.61
CA ALA A 46 13.66 -5.40 -10.47
C ALA A 46 14.68 -5.06 -11.58
N THR A 47 14.20 -4.70 -12.77
CA THR A 47 15.04 -4.36 -13.93
C THR A 47 15.51 -2.91 -13.91
N ILE A 48 14.64 -2.00 -13.46
CA ILE A 48 14.88 -0.55 -13.45
C ILE A 48 14.57 -0.01 -12.04
N PRO A 49 15.50 -0.21 -11.08
CA PRO A 49 15.42 0.38 -9.75
C PRO A 49 15.28 1.91 -9.84
N GLY A 50 14.39 2.48 -9.02
CA GLY A 50 14.16 3.93 -9.02
C GLY A 50 13.16 4.45 -10.06
N MET A 51 12.53 3.59 -10.86
CA MET A 51 11.45 3.99 -11.78
C MET A 51 10.23 4.58 -11.05
N GLY A 52 10.00 4.15 -9.81
CA GLY A 52 8.86 4.61 -9.00
C GLY A 52 9.02 6.06 -8.52
N LYS A 53 7.87 6.74 -8.32
CA LYS A 53 7.85 8.03 -7.64
C LYS A 53 8.24 7.85 -6.18
N VAL A 54 9.26 8.56 -5.72
CA VAL A 54 9.58 8.64 -4.29
C VAL A 54 8.49 9.46 -3.60
N VAL A 55 7.79 8.83 -2.66
CA VAL A 55 6.76 9.48 -1.84
C VAL A 55 7.28 9.56 -0.41
N GLY A 56 7.35 10.77 0.15
CA GLY A 56 7.62 10.94 1.57
C GLY A 56 6.44 10.43 2.38
N LEU A 57 6.68 9.47 3.27
CA LEU A 57 5.65 9.02 4.21
C LEU A 57 5.41 10.17 5.20
N VAL A 58 4.28 10.86 5.08
CA VAL A 58 3.84 11.83 6.10
C VAL A 58 3.37 11.02 7.30
N SER A 59 4.18 10.99 8.35
CA SER A 59 3.98 10.24 9.60
C SER A 59 2.78 10.66 10.45
N ALA A 60 1.84 11.46 9.91
CA ALA A 60 0.77 12.10 10.68
C ALA A 60 -0.25 11.11 11.29
N LEU A 61 -0.25 9.84 10.89
CA LEU A 61 -1.12 8.80 11.46
C LEU A 61 -0.44 7.93 12.54
N LEU A 62 0.85 8.11 12.82
CA LEU A 62 1.56 7.31 13.84
C LEU A 62 1.49 7.90 15.26
N ASN A 63 0.92 9.10 15.43
CA ASN A 63 0.84 9.78 16.73
C ASN A 63 -0.56 9.78 17.37
N GLN A 64 -1.58 9.17 16.76
CA GLN A 64 -2.96 9.26 17.29
C GLN A 64 -3.34 8.27 18.39
N ASP A 65 -2.54 7.23 18.68
CA ASP A 65 -2.96 6.20 19.65
C ASP A 65 -1.97 5.92 20.81
N MET A 66 -0.96 6.77 21.04
CA MET A 66 0.05 6.53 22.10
C MET A 66 0.16 7.65 23.14
N ASN A 67 -0.85 8.52 23.29
CA ASN A 67 -0.92 9.40 24.47
C ASN A 67 -2.36 9.88 24.77
N ALA A 68 -3.16 9.03 25.41
CA ALA A 68 -4.32 9.50 26.15
C ALA A 68 -4.14 9.19 27.64
N PRO A 69 -3.65 10.19 28.40
CA PRO A 69 -4.26 10.47 29.68
C PRO A 69 -4.61 11.96 29.79
N GLY A 70 -5.90 12.23 30.01
CA GLY A 70 -6.34 13.47 30.65
C GLY A 70 -6.75 14.61 29.73
N MET A 71 -8.05 14.94 29.83
CA MET A 71 -8.61 16.30 29.92
C MET A 71 -7.99 17.43 29.10
N GLY A 72 -8.79 17.97 28.18
CA GLY A 72 -8.60 19.30 27.60
C GLY A 72 -9.73 19.69 26.66
N ILE A 73 -10.88 20.08 27.23
CA ILE A 73 -11.91 20.83 26.50
C ILE A 73 -11.33 22.19 26.13
N SER A 74 -11.39 22.57 24.85
CA SER A 74 -11.79 23.90 24.35
C SER A 74 -11.16 24.17 22.98
N SER A 75 -11.98 24.44 21.97
CA SER A 75 -11.63 25.35 20.87
C SER A 75 -12.90 25.93 20.28
N ASN A 76 -13.12 27.19 20.63
CA ASN A 76 -14.21 28.06 20.22
C ASN A 76 -14.30 28.18 18.69
N PHE A 77 -15.48 27.93 18.14
CA PHE A 77 -15.91 28.56 16.89
C PHE A 77 -16.67 29.83 17.24
N LYS A 78 -16.16 30.98 16.80
CA LYS A 78 -16.92 32.20 16.59
C LYS A 78 -16.43 32.84 15.30
#